data_AF-A0AAV2GU67-F1
#
_entry.id   AF-A0AAV2GU67-F1
#
_cell.length_a   1.000
_cell.length_b   1.000
_cell.length_c   1.000
_cell.angle_alpha   90.00
_cell.angle_beta   90.00
_cell.angle_gamma   90.00
#
_symmetry.space_group_name_H-M   'P 1'
#
loop_
_entity.id
_entity.type
_entity.pdbx_description
1 polymer ?
#
loop_
_entity_poly.entity_id
_entity_poly.type
_entity_poly.pdbx_seq_one_letter_code
_entity_poly.pdbx_strand_id
1 'polypeptide(L)'
;MNERLSSGRRIDCVAHQDPERLQATTLSGQEEQPTDQPDGANNPPTKECLPEQRSEAVEQPAAMVLDSATERPAATPLSSQLAGDVNITETNDQSSQPHSLTSLLLASRNLRAELSAATSNMKCAAVNDSSASLVQRQREKMIAYLNLPLVEIHKTDSFEDVEETALLFADPSDETTVKGLILELKRGVSGSMHAIETSHATEASVAQRNEDMEARLVHRQKQLSCLEGEFFRLGEEGKKLDAEIQQLIARKIRVEDQTKTTVGALRKTRERACKELEEAKEQSNKRKRACENRLVAEENLAQFNTSWKLLKSTLGV
;
A
#
# COMPACT_ATOMS: atom_id res chain seq x y z
N MET A 1 61.27 32.10 34.72
CA MET A 1 62.56 31.59 35.23
C MET A 1 62.66 30.13 34.87
N ASN A 2 63.67 29.80 34.05
CA ASN A 2 64.45 28.56 33.94
C ASN A 2 63.73 27.20 33.83
N GLU A 3 64.15 26.21 33.04
CA GLU A 3 65.12 26.02 31.95
C GLU A 3 65.08 24.49 31.63
N ARG A 4 65.62 24.09 30.48
CA ARG A 4 66.09 22.73 30.06
C ARG A 4 65.05 21.78 29.45
N LEU A 5 65.12 21.46 28.15
CA LEU A 5 66.14 20.74 27.35
C LEU A 5 66.31 19.26 27.74
N SER A 6 65.89 18.35 26.85
CA SER A 6 66.63 17.13 26.56
C SER A 6 66.21 16.44 25.26
N SER A 7 67.24 16.22 24.42
CA SER A 7 67.52 15.08 23.52
C SER A 7 66.38 14.46 22.71
N GLY A 8 66.43 14.38 21.38
CA GLY A 8 67.60 14.02 20.57
C GLY A 8 67.62 12.50 20.34
N ARG A 9 67.04 12.05 19.22
CA ARG A 9 67.35 10.75 18.60
C ARG A 9 67.51 10.93 17.10
N ARG A 10 68.72 10.57 16.64
CA ARG A 10 69.08 10.35 15.25
C ARG A 10 68.36 9.10 14.75
N ILE A 11 67.83 9.16 13.54
CA ILE A 11 67.52 7.97 12.75
C ILE A 11 68.30 8.13 11.45
N ASP A 12 69.40 7.38 11.38
CA ASP A 12 70.14 7.13 10.15
C ASP A 12 69.49 5.91 9.45
N CYS A 13 68.98 6.09 8.24
CA CYS A 13 68.64 5.01 7.30
C CYS A 13 69.22 5.44 5.94
N VAL A 14 70.43 5.01 5.62
CA VAL A 14 70.77 3.79 4.85
C VAL A 14 70.19 3.79 3.43
N ALA A 15 71.09 4.20 2.52
CA ALA A 15 71.40 3.68 1.19
C ALA A 15 70.32 2.96 0.34
N HIS A 16 70.03 3.61 -0.79
CA HIS A 16 70.08 3.10 -2.16
C HIS A 16 70.25 1.57 -2.35
N GLN A 17 69.24 0.97 -3.00
CA GLN A 17 69.43 -0.09 -3.99
C GLN A 17 68.50 0.17 -5.19
N ASP A 18 69.11 0.16 -6.38
CA ASP A 18 68.48 0.02 -7.69
C ASP A 18 67.68 -1.30 -7.79
N PRO A 19 66.71 -1.37 -8.71
CA PRO A 19 66.99 -2.23 -9.87
C PRO A 19 66.49 -1.70 -11.22
N GLU A 20 67.32 -1.97 -12.24
CA GLU A 20 67.01 -2.47 -13.59
C GLU A 20 65.58 -2.28 -14.12
N ARG A 21 65.36 -1.50 -15.19
CA ARG A 21 65.58 -1.88 -16.61
C ARG A 21 64.70 -3.04 -17.07
N LEU A 22 63.53 -2.75 -17.66
CA LEU A 22 62.95 -3.52 -18.77
C LEU A 22 62.09 -2.62 -19.68
N GLN A 23 62.15 -2.96 -20.97
CA GLN A 23 61.67 -2.22 -22.13
C GLN A 23 60.24 -2.63 -22.55
N ALA A 24 59.75 -1.92 -23.58
CA ALA A 24 58.74 -2.30 -24.59
C ALA A 24 57.25 -2.09 -24.22
N THR A 25 56.52 -1.19 -24.91
CA THR A 25 55.81 -1.39 -26.20
C THR A 25 54.81 -2.55 -26.08
N THR A 26 53.49 -2.36 -26.18
CA THR A 26 52.74 -2.46 -27.46
C THR A 26 51.25 -2.12 -27.26
N LEU A 27 50.69 -1.41 -28.24
CA LEU A 27 49.27 -1.19 -28.53
C LEU A 27 48.70 -2.39 -29.32
N SER A 28 47.57 -2.96 -28.89
CA SER A 28 46.54 -3.69 -29.71
C SER A 28 45.44 -4.13 -28.73
N GLY A 29 44.12 -4.00 -28.92
CA GLY A 29 43.31 -3.92 -30.13
C GLY A 29 42.78 -5.30 -30.51
N GLN A 30 41.63 -5.73 -29.95
CA GLN A 30 40.65 -6.77 -30.36
C GLN A 30 39.81 -7.14 -29.11
N GLU A 31 38.49 -6.90 -29.01
CA GLU A 31 37.34 -7.37 -29.79
C GLU A 31 37.25 -8.90 -29.83
N GLU A 32 36.45 -9.47 -28.90
CA GLU A 32 35.66 -10.71 -29.09
C GLU A 32 34.71 -10.96 -27.88
N GLN A 33 33.41 -10.85 -28.16
CA GLN A 33 32.30 -11.63 -27.58
C GLN A 33 31.86 -12.60 -28.71
N PRO A 34 31.02 -13.65 -28.54
CA PRO A 34 30.30 -14.15 -27.35
C PRO A 34 30.29 -15.69 -27.20
N THR A 35 29.91 -16.23 -26.02
CA THR A 35 29.27 -17.56 -25.95
C THR A 35 28.42 -17.73 -24.68
N ASP A 36 27.13 -17.96 -24.93
CA ASP A 36 26.09 -18.77 -24.28
C ASP A 36 26.07 -19.14 -22.78
N GLN A 37 24.86 -18.91 -22.25
CA GLN A 37 24.07 -19.55 -21.18
C GLN A 37 24.18 -21.10 -21.09
N PRO A 38 23.70 -21.80 -20.02
CA PRO A 38 22.39 -21.57 -19.37
C PRO A 38 22.25 -21.91 -17.86
N ASP A 39 20.98 -21.80 -17.42
CA ASP A 39 20.35 -22.32 -16.19
C ASP A 39 20.66 -21.57 -14.89
N GLY A 40 19.70 -21.12 -14.07
CA GLY A 40 18.28 -21.42 -13.97
C GLY A 40 17.94 -21.34 -12.49
N ALA A 41 17.15 -20.35 -12.05
CA ALA A 41 16.48 -20.36 -10.74
C ALA A 41 15.49 -19.20 -10.60
N ASN A 42 14.21 -19.56 -10.57
CA ASN A 42 13.19 -19.07 -9.64
C ASN A 42 12.90 -17.56 -9.58
N ASN A 43 12.06 -17.09 -10.51
CA ASN A 43 11.18 -15.96 -10.23
C ASN A 43 9.84 -16.49 -9.64
N PRO A 44 9.37 -15.96 -8.51
CA PRO A 44 8.03 -16.25 -8.01
C PRO A 44 6.96 -15.54 -8.86
N PRO A 45 5.71 -16.01 -8.85
CA PRO A 45 4.66 -15.49 -9.73
C PRO A 45 4.31 -14.05 -9.36
N THR A 46 4.60 -13.11 -10.26
CA THR A 46 4.08 -11.76 -10.25
C THR A 46 2.56 -11.84 -10.46
N LYS A 47 1.80 -11.85 -9.36
CA LYS A 47 0.36 -11.58 -9.42
C LYS A 47 0.20 -10.08 -9.61
N GLU A 48 -0.06 -9.68 -10.84
CA GLU A 48 -0.51 -8.35 -11.21
C GLU A 48 -1.70 -7.95 -10.33
N CYS A 49 -1.46 -7.02 -9.42
CA CYS A 49 -2.50 -6.20 -8.81
C CYS A 49 -2.45 -4.85 -9.52
N LEU A 50 -3.06 -4.77 -10.71
CA LEU A 50 -3.54 -3.51 -11.27
C LEU A 50 -4.76 -3.07 -10.46
N PRO A 51 -4.85 -1.77 -10.10
CA PRO A 51 -5.44 -0.84 -11.06
C PRO A 51 -4.66 0.45 -11.24
N GLU A 52 -4.61 0.84 -12.51
CA GLU A 52 -4.13 2.11 -13.03
C GLU A 52 -5.21 3.19 -12.78
N GLN A 53 -4.94 4.15 -11.91
CA GLN A 53 -5.55 5.47 -11.96
C GLN A 53 -4.47 6.54 -11.81
N ARG A 54 -4.12 7.07 -12.97
CA ARG A 54 -3.18 8.17 -13.20
C ARG A 54 -3.93 9.49 -13.00
N SER A 55 -3.64 10.20 -11.91
CA SER A 55 -3.98 11.62 -11.78
C SER A 55 -2.72 12.43 -12.08
N GLU A 56 -2.72 13.09 -13.23
CA GLU A 56 -1.78 14.15 -13.58
C GLU A 56 -2.01 15.35 -12.65
N ALA A 57 -1.00 15.68 -11.83
CA ALA A 57 -0.89 16.96 -11.16
C ALA A 57 0.28 17.72 -11.79
N VAL A 58 -0.07 18.76 -12.55
CA VAL A 58 0.86 19.72 -13.15
C VAL A 58 1.40 20.63 -12.05
N GLU A 59 2.72 20.68 -11.93
CA GLU A 59 3.47 21.66 -11.15
C GLU A 59 3.23 23.09 -11.66
N GLN A 60 3.03 24.03 -10.74
CA GLN A 60 3.42 25.43 -10.92
C GLN A 60 4.37 25.84 -9.79
N PRO A 61 5.36 26.71 -10.07
CA PRO A 61 6.48 26.97 -9.17
C PRO A 61 6.16 28.01 -8.10
N ALA A 62 6.69 27.79 -6.91
CA ALA A 62 6.68 28.73 -5.79
C ALA A 62 7.70 29.87 -6.01
N ALA A 63 7.21 31.11 -5.92
CA ALA A 63 8.02 32.30 -5.70
C ALA A 63 7.98 32.68 -4.20
N MET A 64 9.17 32.92 -3.65
CA MET A 64 9.41 33.48 -2.32
C MET A 64 8.75 34.85 -2.13
N VAL A 65 8.06 35.08 -1.01
CA VAL A 65 8.04 36.36 -0.28
C VAL A 65 7.84 36.08 1.22
N LEU A 66 8.74 36.63 2.05
CA LEU A 66 8.65 36.76 3.50
C LEU A 66 7.64 37.87 3.88
N ASP A 67 6.79 37.66 4.90
CA ASP A 67 6.76 38.57 6.05
C ASP A 67 5.94 38.07 7.27
N SER A 68 6.55 38.22 8.43
CA SER A 68 6.06 38.63 9.76
C SER A 68 4.69 38.20 10.35
N ALA A 69 4.82 37.44 11.45
CA ALA A 69 4.28 37.67 12.80
C ALA A 69 2.77 37.58 13.11
N THR A 70 2.51 36.95 14.27
CA THR A 70 1.49 37.31 15.31
C THR A 70 0.34 36.31 15.54
N GLU A 71 0.40 35.71 16.75
CA GLU A 71 -0.68 35.24 17.64
C GLU A 71 -1.52 33.97 17.35
N ARG A 72 -1.39 33.00 18.29
CA ARG A 72 -2.40 32.04 18.76
C ARG A 72 -3.21 32.72 19.90
N PRO A 73 -4.46 32.32 20.25
CA PRO A 73 -4.87 30.91 20.37
C PRO A 73 -6.26 30.56 19.79
N ALA A 74 -6.44 29.25 19.57
CA ALA A 74 -7.66 28.62 19.12
C ALA A 74 -8.68 28.46 20.27
N ALA A 75 -9.94 28.76 19.98
CA ALA A 75 -11.10 28.42 20.78
C ALA A 75 -11.71 27.09 20.33
N THR A 76 -12.11 26.27 21.30
CA THR A 76 -12.86 25.01 21.17
C THR A 76 -14.39 25.29 21.09
N PRO A 77 -15.27 24.29 20.87
CA PRO A 77 -16.34 24.36 19.88
C PRO A 77 -17.72 24.49 20.54
N LEU A 78 -18.75 24.77 19.76
CA LEU A 78 -20.15 24.38 20.00
C LEU A 78 -21.03 24.98 18.90
N SER A 79 -21.75 24.14 18.16
CA SER A 79 -23.18 24.40 18.01
C SER A 79 -23.92 23.15 17.54
N SER A 80 -24.94 22.83 18.32
CA SER A 80 -25.92 21.77 18.18
C SER A 80 -27.12 22.25 17.37
N GLN A 81 -27.83 21.27 16.78
CA GLN A 81 -29.29 21.19 16.61
C GLN A 81 -30.05 22.27 15.82
N LEU A 82 -30.81 21.82 14.82
CA LEU A 82 -32.28 21.89 14.67
C LEU A 82 -32.59 21.54 13.20
N ALA A 83 -33.31 20.45 12.89
CA ALA A 83 -34.76 20.26 12.92
C ALA A 83 -35.44 20.60 11.58
N GLY A 84 -36.36 19.70 11.16
CA GLY A 84 -37.36 19.87 10.09
C GLY A 84 -36.81 19.84 8.66
N ASP A 85 -37.56 19.52 7.63
CA ASP A 85 -38.82 18.80 7.48
C ASP A 85 -38.94 18.48 5.97
N VAL A 86 -39.58 17.35 5.68
CA VAL A 86 -40.43 17.03 4.51
C VAL A 86 -40.39 17.98 3.28
N ASN A 87 -39.98 17.47 2.11
CA ASN A 87 -40.78 17.49 0.86
C ASN A 87 -40.08 16.67 -0.26
N ILE A 88 -40.68 15.58 -0.72
CA ILE A 88 -41.39 15.41 -2.01
C ILE A 88 -40.64 15.99 -3.22
N THR A 89 -40.17 15.10 -4.10
CA THR A 89 -40.22 15.30 -5.56
C THR A 89 -40.32 13.94 -6.26
N GLU A 90 -41.37 13.83 -7.07
CA GLU A 90 -41.66 12.76 -8.02
C GLU A 90 -40.64 12.73 -9.16
N THR A 91 -40.48 11.56 -9.80
CA THR A 91 -40.60 11.39 -11.26
C THR A 91 -40.41 9.91 -11.65
N ASN A 92 -41.41 9.38 -12.37
CA ASN A 92 -41.37 8.44 -13.51
C ASN A 92 -40.33 7.28 -13.52
N ASP A 93 -40.65 6.04 -13.90
CA ASP A 93 -41.54 5.61 -14.98
C ASP A 93 -41.65 4.07 -15.04
N GLN A 94 -42.67 3.59 -15.78
CA GLN A 94 -42.84 2.25 -16.38
C GLN A 94 -43.35 1.09 -15.49
N SER A 95 -44.61 0.63 -15.64
CA SER A 95 -45.22 -0.09 -16.79
C SER A 95 -45.15 -1.62 -16.59
N SER A 96 -46.30 -2.23 -16.23
CA SER A 96 -46.80 -3.52 -16.77
C SER A 96 -48.20 -3.85 -16.19
N GLN A 97 -49.00 -4.49 -17.03
CA GLN A 97 -50.48 -4.62 -16.99
C GLN A 97 -51.09 -5.39 -15.81
N PRO A 98 -52.38 -5.15 -15.47
CA PRO A 98 -53.14 -5.97 -14.53
C PRO A 98 -53.91 -7.10 -15.25
N HIS A 99 -53.58 -8.35 -14.93
CA HIS A 99 -54.39 -9.51 -15.32
C HIS A 99 -55.47 -9.82 -14.25
N SER A 100 -56.72 -9.53 -14.61
CA SER A 100 -57.90 -10.39 -14.42
C SER A 100 -58.22 -10.96 -13.02
N LEU A 101 -58.59 -10.09 -12.07
CA LEU A 101 -59.30 -10.49 -10.83
C LEU A 101 -60.77 -10.90 -11.06
N THR A 102 -61.31 -10.67 -12.25
CA THR A 102 -62.71 -10.98 -12.59
C THR A 102 -62.93 -12.45 -12.96
N SER A 103 -61.90 -13.17 -13.42
CA SER A 103 -62.02 -14.59 -13.79
C SER A 103 -62.05 -15.55 -12.60
N LEU A 104 -61.37 -15.21 -11.50
CA LEU A 104 -61.33 -16.03 -10.28
C LEU A 104 -62.65 -15.96 -9.49
N LEU A 105 -63.33 -14.81 -9.52
CA LEU A 105 -64.63 -14.60 -8.86
C LEU A 105 -65.79 -15.28 -9.58
N LEU A 106 -65.67 -15.56 -10.89
CA LEU A 106 -66.68 -16.32 -11.64
C LEU A 106 -66.54 -17.83 -11.41
N ALA A 107 -65.30 -18.34 -11.30
CA ALA A 107 -65.03 -19.75 -11.02
C ALA A 107 -65.49 -20.18 -9.60
N SER A 108 -65.37 -19.32 -8.59
CA SER A 108 -65.81 -19.65 -7.23
C SER A 108 -67.34 -19.66 -7.05
N ARG A 109 -68.07 -18.91 -7.88
CA ARG A 109 -69.55 -18.87 -7.84
C ARG A 109 -70.18 -20.13 -8.45
N ASN A 110 -69.56 -20.73 -9.47
CA ASN A 110 -70.08 -21.95 -10.11
C ASN A 110 -69.86 -23.20 -9.25
N LEU A 111 -68.75 -23.30 -8.51
CA LEU A 111 -68.53 -24.40 -7.56
C LEU A 111 -69.54 -24.41 -6.41
N ARG A 112 -70.01 -23.24 -5.96
CA ARG A 112 -71.03 -23.13 -4.92
C ARG A 112 -72.42 -23.57 -5.38
N ALA A 113 -72.72 -23.42 -6.67
CA ALA A 113 -73.98 -23.88 -7.27
C ALA A 113 -73.99 -25.40 -7.51
N GLU A 114 -72.85 -25.98 -7.92
CA GLU A 114 -72.73 -27.44 -8.10
C GLU A 114 -72.74 -28.22 -6.78
N LEU A 115 -72.12 -27.70 -5.71
CA LEU A 115 -72.18 -28.32 -4.38
C LEU A 115 -73.58 -28.27 -3.76
N SER A 116 -74.37 -27.24 -4.08
CA SER A 116 -75.78 -27.11 -3.66
C SER A 116 -76.69 -28.09 -4.41
N ALA A 117 -76.42 -28.35 -5.70
CA ALA A 117 -77.18 -29.30 -6.50
C ALA A 117 -76.86 -30.78 -6.16
N ALA A 118 -75.63 -31.07 -5.72
CA ALA A 118 -75.21 -32.42 -5.37
C ALA A 118 -75.70 -32.92 -3.99
N THR A 119 -76.27 -32.05 -3.15
CA THR A 119 -76.70 -32.42 -1.78
C THR A 119 -78.22 -32.61 -1.62
N SER A 120 -79.02 -32.46 -2.68
CA SER A 120 -80.50 -32.56 -2.57
C SER A 120 -81.11 -33.94 -2.87
N ASN A 121 -80.32 -34.96 -3.26
CA ASN A 121 -80.86 -36.26 -3.69
C ASN A 121 -80.14 -37.48 -3.07
N MET A 122 -80.17 -37.62 -1.75
CA MET A 122 -80.12 -38.96 -1.12
C MET A 122 -80.92 -38.90 0.19
N LYS A 123 -82.22 -39.14 0.08
CA LYS A 123 -83.12 -39.38 1.21
C LYS A 123 -83.59 -40.83 1.16
N CYS A 124 -83.57 -41.46 2.34
CA CYS A 124 -84.16 -42.73 2.74
C CYS A 124 -83.29 -43.98 2.61
N ALA A 125 -82.62 -44.34 3.72
CA ALA A 125 -82.82 -45.66 4.34
C ALA A 125 -82.38 -45.65 5.82
N ALA A 126 -83.23 -46.24 6.65
CA ALA A 126 -82.94 -46.81 7.98
C ALA A 126 -82.53 -45.85 9.11
N VAL A 127 -83.57 -45.32 9.74
CA VAL A 127 -83.61 -44.94 11.16
C VAL A 127 -83.42 -46.20 12.03
N ASN A 128 -82.63 -46.05 13.10
CA ASN A 128 -82.46 -46.94 14.27
C ASN A 128 -81.18 -47.79 14.43
N ASP A 129 -80.00 -47.22 14.15
CA ASP A 129 -78.72 -47.62 14.82
C ASP A 129 -77.74 -46.43 15.02
N SER A 130 -78.24 -45.19 14.87
CA SER A 130 -77.43 -44.03 14.48
C SER A 130 -76.57 -43.38 15.56
N SER A 131 -76.78 -43.65 16.85
CA SER A 131 -75.95 -43.04 17.90
C SER A 131 -74.60 -43.76 18.05
N ALA A 132 -74.58 -45.09 17.92
CA ALA A 132 -73.36 -45.89 18.10
C ALA A 132 -72.34 -45.67 16.96
N SER A 133 -72.78 -45.52 15.72
CA SER A 133 -71.90 -45.31 14.56
C SER A 133 -71.28 -43.91 14.50
N LEU A 134 -71.99 -42.89 14.99
CA LEU A 134 -71.47 -41.52 15.11
C LEU A 134 -70.39 -41.42 16.18
N VAL A 135 -70.64 -42.02 17.35
CA VAL A 135 -69.66 -42.08 18.46
C VAL A 135 -68.40 -42.84 18.02
N GLN A 136 -68.56 -43.94 17.28
CA GLN A 136 -67.43 -44.69 16.73
C GLN A 136 -66.61 -43.84 15.75
N ARG A 137 -67.26 -43.08 14.87
CA ARG A 137 -66.59 -42.18 13.91
C ARG A 137 -65.84 -41.04 14.61
N GLN A 138 -66.42 -40.46 15.66
CA GLN A 138 -65.75 -39.43 16.46
C GLN A 138 -64.58 -40.01 17.25
N ARG A 139 -64.67 -41.28 17.67
CA ARG A 139 -63.58 -41.98 18.35
C ARG A 139 -62.40 -42.22 17.42
N GLU A 140 -62.66 -42.61 16.18
CA GLU A 140 -61.63 -42.73 15.14
C GLU A 140 -60.99 -41.37 14.82
N LYS A 141 -61.78 -40.29 14.75
CA LYS A 141 -61.28 -38.92 14.57
C LYS A 141 -60.38 -38.50 15.74
N MET A 142 -60.78 -38.79 16.98
CA MET A 142 -59.96 -38.53 18.17
C MET A 142 -58.65 -39.33 18.16
N ILE A 143 -58.71 -40.63 17.84
CA ILE A 143 -57.51 -41.47 17.70
C ILE A 143 -56.58 -40.91 16.62
N ALA A 144 -57.13 -40.42 15.51
CA ALA A 144 -56.34 -39.79 14.46
C ALA A 144 -55.63 -38.52 14.96
N TYR A 145 -56.31 -37.66 15.73
CA TYR A 145 -55.68 -36.48 16.33
C TYR A 145 -54.63 -36.84 17.39
N LEU A 146 -54.89 -37.82 18.26
CA LEU A 146 -53.93 -38.27 19.28
C LEU A 146 -52.64 -38.86 18.68
N ASN A 147 -52.73 -39.43 17.48
CA ASN A 147 -51.57 -39.92 16.73
C ASN A 147 -50.85 -38.83 15.93
N LEU A 148 -51.44 -37.63 15.82
CA LEU A 148 -50.85 -36.51 15.11
C LEU A 148 -49.94 -35.70 16.07
N PRO A 149 -48.72 -35.32 15.66
CA PRO A 149 -47.89 -34.48 16.51
C PRO A 149 -48.55 -33.11 16.73
N LEU A 150 -48.40 -32.54 17.93
CA LEU A 150 -49.03 -31.26 18.30
C LEU A 150 -48.66 -30.10 17.35
N VAL A 151 -47.46 -30.13 16.77
CA VAL A 151 -47.02 -29.16 15.77
C VAL A 151 -47.89 -29.21 14.52
N GLU A 152 -48.30 -30.40 14.09
CA GLU A 152 -49.13 -30.56 12.91
C GLU A 152 -50.59 -30.18 13.21
N ILE A 153 -51.10 -30.52 14.41
CA ILE A 153 -52.41 -30.03 14.91
C ILE A 153 -52.44 -28.49 14.92
N HIS A 154 -51.34 -27.84 15.30
CA HIS A 154 -51.19 -26.38 15.27
C HIS A 154 -51.15 -25.83 13.83
N LYS A 155 -50.40 -26.46 12.92
CA LYS A 155 -50.30 -26.03 11.52
C LYS A 155 -51.62 -26.18 10.75
N THR A 156 -52.41 -27.20 11.06
CA THR A 156 -53.72 -27.44 10.45
C THR A 156 -54.86 -26.70 11.16
N ASP A 157 -54.56 -25.87 12.15
CA ASP A 157 -55.51 -25.14 12.98
C ASP A 157 -56.64 -26.01 13.55
N SER A 158 -56.32 -27.27 13.90
CA SER A 158 -57.31 -28.29 14.27
C SER A 158 -57.56 -28.37 15.77
N PHE A 159 -57.08 -27.41 16.58
CA PHE A 159 -57.28 -27.43 18.03
C PHE A 159 -58.74 -27.31 18.43
N GLU A 160 -59.54 -26.57 17.66
CA GLU A 160 -60.98 -26.41 17.91
C GLU A 160 -61.74 -27.70 17.59
N ASP A 161 -61.36 -28.40 16.51
CA ASP A 161 -61.86 -29.75 16.21
C ASP A 161 -61.47 -30.78 17.29
N VAL A 162 -60.24 -30.70 17.82
CA VAL A 162 -59.76 -31.57 18.90
C VAL A 162 -60.51 -31.29 20.20
N GLU A 163 -60.76 -30.02 20.52
CA GLU A 163 -61.56 -29.60 21.67
C GLU A 163 -62.99 -30.12 21.56
N GLU A 164 -63.67 -29.86 20.44
CA GLU A 164 -65.03 -30.33 20.21
C GLU A 164 -65.10 -31.86 20.32
N THR A 165 -64.18 -32.58 19.67
CA THR A 165 -64.16 -34.04 19.70
C THR A 165 -63.84 -34.58 21.10
N ALA A 166 -62.99 -33.92 21.90
CA ALA A 166 -62.64 -34.34 23.26
C ALA A 166 -63.79 -34.17 24.24
N LEU A 167 -64.55 -33.09 24.11
CA LEU A 167 -65.70 -32.80 24.97
C LEU A 167 -66.83 -33.82 24.78
N LEU A 168 -66.95 -34.45 23.61
CA LEU A 168 -67.90 -35.56 23.39
C LEU A 168 -67.59 -36.82 24.22
N PHE A 169 -66.35 -37.00 24.68
CA PHE A 169 -65.90 -38.17 25.44
C PHE A 169 -65.60 -37.86 26.92
N ALA A 170 -65.62 -36.59 27.32
CA ALA A 170 -65.36 -36.15 28.68
C ALA A 170 -66.63 -36.18 29.53
N ASP A 171 -66.50 -36.48 30.82
CA ASP A 171 -67.60 -36.30 31.75
C ASP A 171 -67.92 -34.81 31.95
N PRO A 172 -69.19 -34.42 32.19
CA PRO A 172 -69.57 -33.01 32.35
C PRO A 172 -68.82 -32.29 33.50
N SER A 173 -68.33 -33.04 34.49
CA SER A 173 -67.50 -32.50 35.58
C SER A 173 -66.10 -32.08 35.12
N ASP A 174 -65.60 -32.67 34.04
CA ASP A 174 -64.21 -32.57 33.59
C ASP A 174 -64.06 -31.64 32.39
N GLU A 175 -65.17 -31.12 31.85
CA GLU A 175 -65.24 -30.24 30.69
C GLU A 175 -64.26 -29.06 30.79
N THR A 176 -64.25 -28.40 31.95
CA THR A 176 -63.36 -27.26 32.21
C THR A 176 -61.88 -27.64 32.24
N THR A 177 -61.58 -28.84 32.73
CA THR A 177 -60.21 -29.38 32.78
C THR A 177 -59.70 -29.69 31.38
N VAL A 178 -60.52 -30.32 30.54
CA VAL A 178 -60.17 -30.64 29.15
C VAL A 178 -59.92 -29.37 28.34
N LYS A 179 -60.81 -28.37 28.43
CA LYS A 179 -60.62 -27.06 27.79
C LYS A 179 -59.35 -26.36 28.26
N GLY A 180 -59.07 -26.39 29.57
CA GLY A 180 -57.86 -25.82 30.16
C GLY A 180 -56.59 -26.44 29.60
N LEU A 181 -56.53 -27.77 29.52
CA LEU A 181 -55.40 -28.51 28.96
C LEU A 181 -55.19 -28.21 27.48
N ILE A 182 -56.25 -28.22 26.67
CA ILE A 182 -56.15 -27.94 25.23
C ILE A 182 -55.70 -26.49 24.98
N LEU A 183 -56.20 -25.52 25.74
CA LEU A 183 -55.76 -24.13 25.67
C LEU A 183 -54.28 -23.99 26.06
N GLU A 184 -53.84 -24.70 27.10
CA GLU A 184 -52.43 -24.71 27.52
C GLU A 184 -51.53 -25.33 26.46
N LEU A 185 -51.94 -26.44 25.85
CA LEU A 185 -51.23 -27.08 24.74
C LEU A 185 -51.17 -26.16 23.51
N LYS A 186 -52.28 -25.54 23.11
CA LYS A 186 -52.33 -24.57 22.00
C LYS A 186 -51.34 -23.42 22.25
N ARG A 187 -51.41 -22.80 23.43
CA ARG A 187 -50.50 -21.72 23.84
C ARG A 187 -49.04 -22.17 23.89
N GLY A 188 -48.76 -23.34 24.45
CA GLY A 188 -47.42 -23.90 24.58
C GLY A 188 -46.79 -24.18 23.22
N VAL A 189 -47.56 -24.76 22.29
CA VAL A 189 -47.11 -25.04 20.92
C VAL A 189 -46.90 -23.75 20.14
N SER A 190 -47.85 -22.80 20.19
CA SER A 190 -47.68 -21.51 19.51
C SER A 190 -46.45 -20.75 20.03
N GLY A 191 -46.24 -20.72 21.36
CA GLY A 191 -45.07 -20.09 21.96
C GLY A 191 -43.75 -20.78 21.55
N SER A 192 -43.74 -22.11 21.51
CA SER A 192 -42.57 -22.90 21.10
C SER A 192 -42.26 -22.73 19.61
N MET A 193 -43.28 -22.72 18.75
CA MET A 193 -43.14 -22.48 17.31
C MET A 193 -42.55 -21.09 17.04
N HIS A 194 -43.07 -20.06 17.71
CA HIS A 194 -42.52 -18.70 17.59
C HIS A 194 -41.06 -18.61 18.08
N ALA A 195 -40.73 -19.29 19.18
CA ALA A 195 -39.36 -19.36 19.67
C ALA A 195 -38.41 -20.06 18.67
N ILE A 196 -38.86 -21.12 18.00
CA ILE A 196 -38.10 -21.82 16.97
C ILE A 196 -37.88 -20.91 15.75
N GLU A 197 -38.93 -20.25 15.26
CA GLU A 197 -38.84 -19.33 14.10
C GLU A 197 -37.90 -18.15 14.37
N THR A 198 -38.03 -17.52 15.54
CA THR A 198 -37.14 -16.43 15.96
C THR A 198 -35.70 -16.91 16.12
N SER A 199 -35.49 -18.09 16.71
CA SER A 199 -34.17 -18.71 16.82
C SER A 199 -33.55 -18.94 15.44
N HIS A 200 -34.29 -19.52 14.48
CA HIS A 200 -33.79 -19.72 13.12
C HIS A 200 -33.49 -18.41 12.39
N ALA A 201 -34.32 -17.38 12.55
CA ALA A 201 -34.05 -16.07 11.97
C ALA A 201 -32.77 -15.45 12.55
N THR A 202 -32.53 -15.61 13.85
CA THR A 202 -31.28 -15.15 14.48
C THR A 202 -30.07 -15.95 14.00
N GLU A 203 -30.20 -17.27 13.87
CA GLU A 203 -29.14 -18.15 13.38
C GLU A 203 -28.73 -17.77 11.96
N ALA A 204 -29.70 -17.59 11.05
CA ALA A 204 -29.44 -17.17 9.68
C ALA A 204 -28.78 -15.77 9.61
N SER A 205 -29.25 -14.83 10.44
CA SER A 205 -28.66 -13.48 10.53
C SER A 205 -27.20 -13.51 11.02
N VAL A 206 -26.91 -14.34 12.02
CA VAL A 206 -25.55 -14.53 12.54
C VAL A 206 -24.66 -15.20 11.49
N ALA A 207 -25.15 -16.25 10.81
CA ALA A 207 -24.42 -16.92 9.75
C ALA A 207 -24.04 -15.96 8.61
N GLN A 208 -25.00 -15.15 8.14
CA GLN A 208 -24.75 -14.15 7.11
C GLN A 208 -23.72 -13.11 7.54
N ARG A 209 -23.81 -12.63 8.79
CA ARG A 209 -22.82 -11.68 9.33
C ARG A 209 -21.43 -12.31 9.41
N ASN A 210 -21.35 -13.59 9.77
CA ASN A 210 -20.08 -14.31 9.85
C ASN A 210 -19.44 -14.46 8.46
N GLU A 211 -20.21 -14.78 7.43
CA GLU A 211 -19.74 -14.85 6.04
C GLU A 211 -19.22 -13.50 5.54
N ASP A 212 -19.92 -12.39 5.80
CA ASP A 212 -19.45 -11.04 5.45
C ASP A 212 -18.14 -10.70 6.16
N MET A 213 -18.04 -11.00 7.45
CA MET A 213 -16.82 -10.77 8.21
C MET A 213 -15.64 -11.59 7.68
N GLU A 214 -15.85 -12.86 7.34
CA GLU A 214 -14.82 -13.73 6.76
C GLU A 214 -14.37 -13.21 5.38
N ALA A 215 -15.31 -12.82 4.52
CA ALA A 215 -14.99 -12.24 3.21
C ALA A 215 -14.15 -10.95 3.35
N ARG A 216 -14.51 -10.09 4.31
CA ARG A 216 -13.76 -8.87 4.62
C ARG A 216 -12.38 -9.19 5.18
N LEU A 217 -12.24 -10.20 6.04
CA LEU A 217 -10.93 -10.64 6.56
C LEU A 217 -10.02 -11.13 5.45
N VAL A 218 -10.51 -12.01 4.57
CA VAL A 218 -9.75 -12.51 3.41
C VAL A 218 -9.31 -11.35 2.51
N HIS A 219 -10.21 -10.40 2.24
CA HIS A 219 -9.88 -9.21 1.45
C HIS A 219 -8.78 -8.37 2.11
N ARG A 220 -8.88 -8.11 3.42
CA ARG A 220 -7.86 -7.36 4.18
C ARG A 220 -6.53 -8.09 4.22
N GLN A 221 -6.54 -9.41 4.39
CA GLN A 221 -5.32 -10.22 4.38
C GLN A 221 -4.61 -10.14 3.01
N LYS A 222 -5.37 -10.15 1.92
CA LYS A 222 -4.81 -9.95 0.57
C LYS A 222 -4.18 -8.57 0.42
N GLN A 223 -4.86 -7.51 0.89
CA GLN A 223 -4.31 -6.15 0.87
C GLN A 223 -3.01 -6.05 1.68
N LEU A 224 -2.96 -6.65 2.87
CA LEU A 224 -1.76 -6.68 3.71
C LEU A 224 -0.61 -7.37 3.00
N SER A 225 -0.84 -8.54 2.41
CA SER A 225 0.20 -9.28 1.68
C SER A 225 0.74 -8.48 0.49
N CYS A 226 -0.10 -7.75 -0.23
CA CYS A 226 0.35 -6.84 -1.29
C CYS A 226 1.26 -5.74 -0.73
N LEU A 227 0.83 -5.05 0.34
CA LEU A 227 1.60 -3.97 0.96
C LEU A 227 2.93 -4.46 1.54
N GLU A 228 2.97 -5.65 2.14
CA GLU A 228 4.21 -6.28 2.63
C GLU A 228 5.20 -6.51 1.48
N GLY A 229 4.71 -6.95 0.32
CA GLY A 229 5.54 -7.11 -0.88
C GLY A 229 6.10 -5.77 -1.38
N GLU A 230 5.28 -4.73 -1.41
CA GLU A 230 5.74 -3.38 -1.79
C GLU A 230 6.74 -2.81 -0.80
N PHE A 231 6.52 -3.01 0.50
CA PHE A 231 7.43 -2.61 1.55
C PHE A 231 8.80 -3.27 1.39
N PHE A 232 8.83 -4.58 1.10
CA PHE A 232 10.09 -5.29 0.84
C PHE A 232 10.82 -4.75 -0.40
N ARG A 233 10.08 -4.55 -1.51
CA ARG A 233 10.64 -3.98 -2.74
C ARG A 233 11.28 -2.61 -2.51
N LEU A 234 10.57 -1.71 -1.83
CA LEU A 234 11.08 -0.38 -1.47
C LEU A 234 12.28 -0.47 -0.52
N GLY A 235 12.29 -1.44 0.39
CA GLY A 235 13.44 -1.70 1.26
C GLY A 235 14.71 -2.07 0.49
N GLU A 236 14.60 -2.94 -0.51
CA GLU A 236 15.74 -3.33 -1.37
C GLU A 236 16.22 -2.17 -2.25
N GLU A 237 15.29 -1.39 -2.82
CA GLU A 237 15.63 -0.18 -3.57
C GLU A 237 16.33 0.85 -2.69
N GLY A 238 15.86 1.05 -1.45
CA GLY A 238 16.52 1.90 -0.46
C GLY A 238 17.96 1.47 -0.17
N LYS A 239 18.22 0.17 0.00
CA LYS A 239 19.60 -0.36 0.19
C LYS A 239 20.48 -0.11 -1.03
N LYS A 240 19.94 -0.27 -2.24
CA LYS A 240 20.67 -0.01 -3.49
C LYS A 240 21.08 1.47 -3.60
N LEU A 241 20.16 2.38 -3.31
CA LEU A 241 20.43 3.81 -3.31
C LEU A 241 21.48 4.20 -2.26
N ASP A 242 21.42 3.62 -1.05
CA ASP A 242 22.43 3.87 -0.03
C ASP A 242 23.83 3.43 -0.50
N ALA A 243 23.95 2.25 -1.12
CA ALA A 243 25.20 1.78 -1.69
C ALA A 243 25.75 2.73 -2.78
N GLU A 244 24.89 3.25 -3.65
CA GLU A 244 25.27 4.23 -4.67
C GLU A 244 25.75 5.55 -4.05
N ILE A 245 25.06 6.04 -3.02
CA ILE A 245 25.47 7.23 -2.26
C ILE A 245 26.87 7.02 -1.66
N GLN A 246 27.14 5.88 -1.03
CA GLN A 246 28.46 5.58 -0.47
C GLN A 246 29.56 5.55 -1.54
N GLN A 247 29.28 4.98 -2.71
CA GLN A 247 30.23 4.99 -3.84
C GLN A 247 30.53 6.42 -4.33
N LEU A 248 29.50 7.27 -4.44
CA LEU A 248 29.66 8.66 -4.84
C LEU A 248 30.46 9.46 -3.81
N ILE A 249 30.22 9.25 -2.51
CA ILE A 249 31.02 9.85 -1.44
C ILE A 249 32.49 9.44 -1.55
N ALA A 250 32.77 8.15 -1.72
CA ALA A 250 34.14 7.65 -1.88
C ALA A 250 34.84 8.25 -3.11
N ARG A 251 34.11 8.40 -4.22
CA ARG A 251 34.62 9.04 -5.44
C ARG A 251 34.92 10.52 -5.21
N LYS A 252 34.05 11.25 -4.52
CA LYS A 252 34.25 12.67 -4.18
C LYS A 252 35.53 12.86 -3.37
N ILE A 253 35.72 12.09 -2.31
CA ILE A 253 36.92 12.15 -1.46
C ILE A 253 38.19 11.94 -2.29
N ARG A 254 38.19 10.93 -3.18
CA ARG A 254 39.33 10.66 -4.07
C ARG A 254 39.68 11.84 -4.97
N VAL A 255 38.66 12.48 -5.56
CA VAL A 255 38.86 13.66 -6.43
C VAL A 255 39.38 14.86 -5.63
N GLU A 256 38.89 15.06 -4.41
CA GLU A 256 39.37 16.12 -3.51
C GLU A 256 40.85 15.92 -3.15
N ASP A 257 41.28 14.69 -2.83
CA ASP A 257 42.67 14.36 -2.54
C ASP A 257 43.60 14.55 -3.76
N GLN A 258 43.14 14.14 -4.95
CA GLN A 258 43.85 14.37 -6.20
C GLN A 258 44.00 15.86 -6.50
N THR A 259 42.93 16.64 -6.28
CA THR A 259 42.94 18.09 -6.45
C THR A 259 43.94 18.74 -5.51
N LYS A 260 43.92 18.37 -4.22
CA LYS A 260 44.87 18.87 -3.21
C LYS A 260 46.32 18.57 -3.60
N THR A 261 46.58 17.36 -4.07
CA THR A 261 47.92 16.94 -4.54
C THR A 261 48.37 17.75 -5.74
N THR A 262 47.50 17.91 -6.74
CA THR A 262 47.78 18.66 -7.98
C THR A 262 48.02 20.14 -7.68
N VAL A 263 47.21 20.77 -6.83
CA VAL A 263 47.40 22.15 -6.38
C VAL A 263 48.74 22.32 -5.64
N GLY A 264 49.12 21.34 -4.81
CA GLY A 264 50.43 21.32 -4.15
C GLY A 264 51.60 21.27 -5.15
N ALA A 265 51.50 20.41 -6.17
CA ALA A 265 52.51 20.30 -7.23
C ALA A 265 52.61 21.58 -8.07
N LEU A 266 51.46 22.18 -8.42
CA LEU A 266 51.38 23.44 -9.15
C LEU A 266 52.06 24.57 -8.35
N ARG A 267 51.78 24.67 -7.05
CA ARG A 267 52.40 25.67 -6.16
C ARG A 267 53.92 25.54 -6.13
N LYS A 268 54.45 24.32 -5.95
CA LYS A 268 55.90 24.05 -5.96
C LYS A 268 56.54 24.38 -7.30
N THR A 269 55.85 24.09 -8.40
CA THR A 269 56.34 24.37 -9.76
C THR A 269 56.37 25.87 -10.01
N ARG A 270 55.32 26.60 -9.62
CA ARG A 270 55.27 28.07 -9.67
C ARG A 270 56.40 28.70 -8.86
N GLU A 271 56.65 28.21 -7.65
CA GLU A 271 57.74 28.73 -6.81
C GLU A 271 59.12 28.55 -7.47
N ARG A 272 59.38 27.38 -8.06
CA ARG A 272 60.60 27.11 -8.83
C ARG A 272 60.74 28.03 -10.04
N ALA A 273 59.68 28.15 -10.85
CA ALA A 273 59.67 29.03 -12.01
C ALA A 273 59.92 30.51 -11.64
N CYS A 274 59.39 30.98 -10.51
CA CYS A 274 59.68 32.32 -10.00
C CYS A 274 61.16 32.48 -9.62
N LYS A 275 61.77 31.50 -8.94
CA LYS A 275 63.20 31.53 -8.60
C LYS A 275 64.08 31.55 -9.85
N GLU A 276 63.81 30.66 -10.80
CA GLU A 276 64.51 30.60 -12.10
C GLU A 276 64.39 31.91 -12.89
N LEU A 277 63.22 32.55 -12.86
CA LEU A 277 63.02 33.86 -13.49
C LEU A 277 63.88 34.96 -12.86
N GLU A 278 63.97 35.02 -11.53
CA GLU A 278 64.82 35.99 -10.84
C GLU A 278 66.31 35.72 -11.09
N GLU A 279 66.74 34.46 -11.08
CA GLU A 279 68.11 34.08 -11.46
C GLU A 279 68.44 34.47 -12.90
N ALA A 280 67.52 34.26 -13.84
CA ALA A 280 67.69 34.66 -15.24
C ALA A 280 67.81 36.17 -15.39
N LYS A 281 67.03 36.96 -14.63
CA LYS A 281 67.17 38.43 -14.60
C LYS A 281 68.53 38.86 -14.08
N GLU A 282 69.01 38.25 -12.99
CA GLU A 282 70.33 38.56 -12.44
C GLU A 282 71.45 38.21 -13.42
N GLN A 283 71.38 37.06 -14.10
CA GLN A 283 72.34 36.69 -15.14
C GLN A 283 72.32 37.67 -16.32
N SER A 284 71.13 38.11 -16.76
CA SER A 284 70.99 39.14 -17.80
C SER A 284 71.68 40.44 -17.40
N ASN A 285 71.50 40.89 -16.15
CA ASN A 285 72.15 42.09 -15.63
C ASN A 285 73.68 41.93 -15.51
N LYS A 286 74.17 40.76 -15.08
CA LYS A 286 75.61 40.44 -15.10
C LYS A 286 76.18 40.49 -16.52
N ARG A 287 75.45 39.93 -17.50
CA ARG A 287 75.85 39.96 -18.91
C ARG A 287 75.90 41.40 -19.46
N LYS A 288 74.91 42.24 -19.14
CA LYS A 288 74.90 43.67 -19.53
C LYS A 288 76.15 44.38 -19.00
N ARG A 289 76.44 44.26 -17.71
CA ARG A 289 77.65 44.83 -17.08
C ARG A 289 78.95 44.31 -17.72
N ALA A 290 79.03 43.02 -18.03
CA ALA A 290 80.20 42.44 -18.70
C ALA A 290 80.38 43.00 -20.13
N CYS A 291 79.29 43.21 -20.87
CA CYS A 291 79.32 43.84 -22.19
C CYS A 291 79.77 45.30 -22.10
N GLU A 292 79.25 46.07 -21.14
CA GLU A 292 79.66 47.47 -20.88
C GLU A 292 81.17 47.54 -20.57
N ASN A 293 81.65 46.71 -19.65
CA ASN A 293 83.07 46.64 -19.31
C ASN A 293 83.96 46.25 -20.50
N ARG A 294 83.50 45.31 -21.35
CA ARG A 294 84.22 44.92 -22.57
C ARG A 294 84.34 46.11 -23.53
N LEU A 295 83.26 46.85 -23.76
CA LEU A 295 83.28 48.03 -24.63
C LEU A 295 84.26 49.10 -24.13
N VAL A 296 84.27 49.38 -22.82
CA VAL A 296 85.23 50.31 -22.21
C VAL A 296 86.68 49.82 -22.39
N ALA A 297 86.93 48.52 -22.22
CA ALA A 297 88.26 47.96 -22.44
C ALA A 297 88.71 48.05 -23.91
N GLU A 298 87.81 47.79 -24.86
CA GLU A 298 88.06 47.94 -26.30
C GLU A 298 88.39 49.40 -26.66
N GLU A 299 87.67 50.37 -26.09
CA GLU A 299 87.93 51.80 -26.27
C GLU A 299 89.31 52.21 -25.72
N ASN A 300 89.64 51.79 -24.51
CA ASN A 300 90.95 52.06 -23.90
C ASN A 300 92.09 51.45 -24.74
N LEU A 301 91.92 50.21 -25.23
CA LEU A 301 92.91 49.56 -26.09
C LEU A 301 93.11 50.34 -27.40
N ALA A 302 92.03 50.85 -28.01
CA ALA A 302 92.12 51.70 -29.18
C ALA A 302 92.91 53.00 -28.89
N GLN A 303 92.69 53.64 -27.74
CA GLN A 303 93.44 54.83 -27.31
C GLN A 303 94.93 54.54 -27.05
N PHE A 304 95.26 53.40 -26.45
CA PHE A 304 96.67 53.01 -26.28
C PHE A 304 97.34 52.76 -27.64
N ASN A 305 96.63 52.12 -28.57
CA ASN A 305 97.14 51.89 -29.92
C ASN A 305 97.40 53.19 -30.70
N THR A 306 96.53 54.21 -30.57
CA THR A 306 96.78 55.52 -31.20
C THR A 306 97.97 56.23 -30.55
N SER A 307 98.07 56.20 -29.22
CA SER A 307 99.19 56.78 -28.46
C SER A 307 100.53 56.12 -28.84
N TRP A 308 100.54 54.80 -28.98
CA TRP A 308 101.72 54.05 -29.42
C TRP A 308 102.16 54.41 -30.84
N LYS A 309 101.21 54.54 -31.78
CA LYS A 309 101.50 55.00 -33.14
C LYS A 309 102.12 56.40 -33.13
N LEU A 310 101.58 57.33 -32.32
CA LEU A 310 102.14 58.68 -32.17
C LEU A 310 103.57 58.66 -31.62
N LEU A 311 103.83 57.83 -30.62
CA LEU A 311 105.16 57.66 -30.05
C LEU A 311 106.16 57.17 -31.10
N LYS A 312 105.80 56.14 -31.88
CA LYS A 312 106.63 55.64 -32.99
C LYS A 312 106.99 56.75 -33.97
N SER A 313 105.99 57.49 -34.45
CA SER A 313 106.20 58.64 -35.34
C SER A 313 107.14 59.69 -34.74
N THR A 314 107.08 59.92 -33.43
CA THR A 314 107.93 60.89 -32.72
C THR A 314 109.38 60.42 -32.60
N LEU A 315 109.60 59.11 -32.44
CA LEU A 315 110.93 58.50 -32.34
C LEU A 315 111.62 58.34 -33.70
N GLY A 316 110.95 58.65 -34.81
CA GLY A 316 111.49 58.50 -36.16
C GLY A 316 111.63 57.04 -36.64
N VAL A 317 110.83 56.13 -36.05
CA VAL A 317 110.73 54.70 -36.41
C VAL A 317 109.37 54.38 -37.02
#